data_AF-A0A940WVE4-F1
#
_entry.id   AF-A0A940WVE4-F1
#
_cell.length_a   1.000
_cell.length_b   1.000
_cell.length_c   1.000
_cell.angle_alpha   90.00
_cell.angle_beta   90.00
_cell.angle_gamma   90.00
#
_symmetry.space_group_name_H-M   'P 1'
#
loop_
_entity.id
_entity.type
_entity.pdbx_description
1 polymer ?
#
loop_
_entity_poly.entity_id
_entity_poly.type
_entity_poly.pdbx_seq_one_letter_code
_entity_poly.pdbx_strand_id
1 'polypeptide(L)'
;MDTSMTTIIVGLLIPFILIVASVYWTMKINYSKRFTPIIMLVLLAILVFLVPAILASFGIIGGGFGIAIISVYFSVSLVLGTLVNLIVVFTIKKKSL
;
A
#
# COMPACT_ATOMS: atom_id res chain seq x y z
N MET A 1 -13.52 -21.67 7.99
CA MET A 1 -12.55 -21.24 6.96
C MET A 1 -11.21 -21.21 7.62
N ASP A 2 -10.27 -22.03 7.15
CA ASP A 2 -8.96 -22.22 7.76
C ASP A 2 -8.25 -20.87 7.88
N THR A 3 -7.92 -20.49 9.11
CA THR A 3 -7.31 -19.21 9.49
C THR A 3 -6.00 -18.94 8.75
N SER A 4 -5.36 -19.97 8.19
CA SER A 4 -4.16 -19.90 7.35
C SER A 4 -4.43 -19.30 5.96
N MET A 5 -5.55 -19.63 5.33
CA MET A 5 -5.87 -19.12 3.99
C MET A 5 -6.27 -17.65 4.03
N THR A 6 -7.01 -17.23 5.07
CA THR A 6 -7.37 -15.82 5.27
C THR A 6 -6.15 -14.96 5.59
N THR A 7 -5.16 -15.46 6.35
CA THR A 7 -3.91 -14.71 6.60
C THR A 7 -3.06 -14.56 5.34
N ILE A 8 -3.01 -15.55 4.46
CA ILE A 8 -2.27 -15.45 3.18
C ILE A 8 -2.94 -14.44 2.25
N ILE A 9 -4.28 -14.54 2.08
CA ILE A 9 -5.01 -13.66 1.17
C ILE A 9 -5.00 -12.21 1.68
N VAL A 10 -5.29 -11.99 2.97
CA VAL A 10 -5.30 -10.65 3.53
C VAL A 10 -3.87 -10.12 3.63
N GLY A 11 -2.94 -10.91 4.15
CA GLY A 11 -1.56 -10.48 4.38
C GLY A 11 -0.79 -10.19 3.09
N LEU A 12 -0.86 -11.04 2.07
CA LEU A 12 0.03 -10.94 0.91
C LEU A 12 -0.66 -10.40 -0.34
N LEU A 13 -1.87 -10.89 -0.66
CA LEU A 13 -2.53 -10.54 -1.91
C LEU A 13 -3.04 -9.10 -1.94
N ILE A 14 -3.60 -8.59 -0.84
CA ILE A 14 -4.12 -7.21 -0.78
C ILE A 14 -3.04 -6.17 -1.10
N PRO A 15 -1.89 -6.12 -0.38
CA PRO A 15 -0.87 -5.12 -0.69
C PRO A 15 -0.32 -5.31 -2.11
N PHE A 16 -0.15 -6.55 -2.57
CA PHE A 16 0.31 -6.82 -3.93
C PHE A 16 -0.64 -6.25 -5.00
N ILE A 17 -1.96 -6.50 -4.87
CA ILE A 17 -2.98 -5.99 -5.80
C ILE A 17 -2.97 -4.46 -5.82
N LEU A 18 -2.85 -3.81 -4.66
CA LEU A 18 -2.79 -2.35 -4.57
C LEU A 18 -1.56 -1.79 -5.30
N ILE A 19 -0.41 -2.44 -5.17
CA ILE A 19 0.82 -2.04 -5.87
C ILE A 19 0.63 -2.17 -7.38
N VAL A 20 0.13 -3.31 -7.87
CA VAL A 20 -0.12 -3.55 -9.30
C VAL A 20 -1.11 -2.53 -9.85
N ALA A 21 -2.21 -2.28 -9.15
CA ALA A 21 -3.22 -1.30 -9.55
C ALA A 21 -2.63 0.12 -9.61
N SER A 22 -1.81 0.50 -8.62
CA SER A 22 -1.12 1.79 -8.61
C SER A 22 -0.14 1.92 -9.77
N VAL A 23 0.66 0.89 -10.05
CA VAL A 23 1.60 0.89 -11.18
C VAL A 23 0.85 1.05 -12.51
N TYR A 24 -0.21 0.27 -12.71
CA TYR A 24 -1.06 0.38 -13.90
C TYR A 24 -1.63 1.80 -14.05
N TRP A 25 -2.08 2.40 -12.94
CA TRP A 25 -2.57 3.77 -12.96
C TRP A 25 -1.47 4.78 -13.30
N THR A 26 -0.27 4.64 -12.74
CA THR A 26 0.91 5.45 -13.08
C THR A 26 1.24 5.40 -14.57
N MET A 27 1.11 4.22 -15.20
CA MET A 27 1.31 4.09 -16.65
C MET A 27 0.22 4.82 -17.46
N LYS A 28 -1.03 4.83 -16.98
CA LYS A 28 -2.17 5.39 -17.71
C LYS A 28 -2.34 6.90 -17.53
N ILE A 29 -1.98 7.47 -16.38
CA ILE A 29 -2.21 8.88 -16.04
C ILE A 29 -1.33 9.86 -16.87
N ASN A 30 -1.76 11.11 -16.99
CA ASN A 30 -0.99 12.16 -17.66
C ASN A 30 0.31 12.47 -16.89
N TYR A 31 1.36 12.84 -17.62
CA TYR A 31 2.70 13.06 -17.06
C TYR A 31 2.73 14.12 -15.95
N SER A 32 1.88 15.16 -16.05
CA SER A 32 1.74 16.21 -15.02
C SER A 32 1.23 15.70 -13.68
N LYS A 33 0.53 14.55 -13.65
CA LYS A 33 -0.06 13.95 -12.44
C LYS A 33 0.53 12.58 -12.11
N ARG A 34 1.68 12.22 -12.68
CA ARG A 34 2.31 10.90 -12.50
C ARG A 34 2.71 10.56 -11.07
N PHE A 35 2.83 11.56 -10.20
CA PHE A 35 3.10 11.37 -8.77
C PHE A 35 1.85 11.13 -7.92
N THR A 36 0.64 11.32 -8.47
CA THR A 36 -0.62 11.09 -7.73
C THR A 36 -0.72 9.67 -7.16
N PRO A 37 -0.42 8.59 -7.92
CA PRO A 37 -0.48 7.24 -7.37
C PRO A 37 0.54 7.00 -6.25
N ILE A 38 1.73 7.61 -6.36
CA ILE A 38 2.77 7.56 -5.32
C ILE A 38 2.28 8.21 -4.03
N ILE A 39 1.73 9.44 -4.12
CA ILE A 39 1.19 10.17 -2.96
C ILE A 39 0.08 9.35 -2.29
N MET A 40 -0.81 8.74 -3.08
CA MET A 40 -1.87 7.89 -2.55
C MET A 40 -1.33 6.66 -1.82
N LEU A 41 -0.34 5.95 -2.38
CA LEU A 41 0.28 4.81 -1.72
C LEU A 41 0.97 5.20 -0.40
N VAL A 42 1.66 6.35 -0.35
CA VAL A 42 2.28 6.85 0.89
C VAL A 42 1.22 7.16 1.94
N LEU A 43 0.15 7.86 1.57
CA LEU A 43 -0.96 8.14 2.49
C LEU A 43 -1.60 6.84 3.00
N LEU A 44 -1.80 5.86 2.12
CA LEU A 44 -2.33 4.56 2.50
C LEU A 44 -1.37 3.83 3.46
N ALA A 45 -0.07 3.87 3.23
CA ALA A 45 0.93 3.25 4.10
C ALA A 45 0.93 3.84 5.51
N ILE A 46 0.76 5.17 5.62
CA ILE A 46 0.64 5.87 6.90
C ILE A 46 -0.67 5.48 7.60
N LEU A 47 -1.78 5.48 6.87
CA LEU A 47 -3.10 5.13 7.43
C LEU A 47 -3.13 3.69 7.93
N VAL A 48 -2.65 2.73 7.14
CA VAL A 48 -2.64 1.31 7.53
C VAL A 48 -1.73 1.05 8.73
N PHE A 49 -0.71 1.90 8.95
CA PHE A 49 0.10 1.85 10.16
C PHE A 49 -0.60 2.47 11.38
N LEU A 50 -1.15 3.68 11.24
CA LEU A 50 -1.72 4.46 12.35
C LEU A 50 -3.11 4.00 12.77
N VAL A 51 -3.97 3.63 11.83
CA VAL A 51 -5.38 3.29 12.12
C VAL A 51 -5.48 2.13 13.12
N PRO A 52 -4.78 0.99 12.95
CA PRO A 52 -4.82 -0.09 13.93
C PRO A 52 -4.30 0.35 15.31
N ALA A 53 -3.27 1.19 15.37
CA ALA A 53 -2.73 1.70 16.63
C ALA A 53 -3.75 2.60 17.36
N ILE A 54 -4.42 3.50 16.62
CA ILE A 54 -5.46 4.37 17.16
C ILE A 54 -6.66 3.55 17.63
N LEU A 55 -7.16 2.61 16.82
CA LEU A 55 -8.29 1.75 17.18
C LEU A 55 -7.98 0.87 18.40
N ALA A 56 -6.76 0.37 18.52
CA ALA A 56 -6.31 -0.38 19.70
C ALA A 56 -6.24 0.52 20.94
N SER A 57 -5.80 1.77 20.80
CA SER A 57 -5.73 2.74 21.91
C SER A 57 -7.10 3.10 22.48
N PHE A 58 -8.14 3.10 21.64
CA PHE A 58 -9.53 3.30 22.05
C PHE A 58 -10.22 2.00 22.52
N GLY A 59 -9.53 0.86 22.53
CA GLY A 59 -10.10 -0.43 22.91
C GLY A 59 -11.15 -0.97 21.94
N ILE A 60 -11.23 -0.45 20.71
CA ILE A 60 -12.19 -0.88 19.69
C ILE A 60 -11.80 -2.24 19.12
N ILE A 61 -10.50 -2.46 18.94
CA ILE A 61 -9.92 -3.75 18.53
C ILE A 61 -9.01 -4.27 19.63
N GLY A 62 -8.87 -5.59 19.74
CA GLY A 62 -7.91 -6.20 20.65
C GLY A 62 -6.50 -5.73 20.30
N GLY A 63 -5.83 -5.01 21.19
CA GLY A 63 -4.43 -4.66 21.00
C GLY A 63 -3.52 -5.90 21.07
N GLY A 64 -2.34 -5.84 20.45
CA GLY A 64 -1.37 -6.92 20.58
C GLY A 64 -0.27 -6.90 19.54
N PHE A 65 0.76 -7.71 19.78
CA PHE A 65 1.93 -7.81 18.92
C PHE A 65 1.58 -8.26 17.49
N GLY A 66 0.58 -9.14 17.34
CA GLY A 66 0.14 -9.60 16.02
C GLY A 66 -0.40 -8.47 15.12
N ILE A 67 -1.20 -7.56 15.66
CA ILE A 67 -1.73 -6.41 14.90
C ILE A 67 -0.63 -5.41 14.56
N ALA A 68 0.33 -5.20 15.46
CA ALA A 68 1.51 -4.39 15.18
C ALA A 68 2.37 -4.97 14.04
N ILE A 69 2.59 -6.29 14.03
CA ILE A 69 3.32 -6.94 12.93
C ILE A 69 2.60 -6.77 11.60
N ILE A 70 1.28 -7.01 11.57
CA ILE A 70 0.50 -6.91 10.33
C ILE A 70 0.48 -5.46 9.82
N SER A 71 0.31 -4.47 10.70
CA SER A 71 0.30 -3.06 10.29
C SER A 71 1.66 -2.61 9.74
N VAL A 72 2.76 -3.03 10.37
CA VAL A 72 4.13 -2.81 9.86
C VAL A 72 4.33 -3.48 8.51
N TYR A 73 3.96 -4.77 8.38
CA TYR A 73 4.12 -5.52 7.15
C TYR A 73 3.40 -4.85 5.97
N PHE A 74 2.14 -4.45 6.17
CA PHE A 74 1.37 -3.76 5.13
C PHE A 74 1.97 -2.40 4.80
N SER A 75 2.35 -1.61 5.80
CA SER A 75 2.95 -0.29 5.59
C SER A 75 4.24 -0.39 4.79
N VAL A 76 5.15 -1.30 5.17
CA VAL A 76 6.41 -1.55 4.46
C VAL A 76 6.13 -2.03 3.03
N SER A 77 5.18 -2.95 2.84
CA SER A 77 4.81 -3.42 1.50
C SER A 77 4.32 -2.28 0.59
N LEU A 78 3.48 -1.39 1.11
CA LEU A 78 3.00 -0.23 0.37
C LEU A 78 4.13 0.77 0.07
N VAL A 79 5.07 0.97 0.99
CA VAL A 79 6.28 1.78 0.76
C VAL A 79 7.14 1.17 -0.36
N LEU A 80 7.35 -0.15 -0.38
CA LEU A 80 8.00 -0.81 -1.52
C LEU A 80 7.23 -0.55 -2.83
N GLY A 81 5.90 -0.56 -2.78
CA GLY A 81 5.04 -0.15 -3.87
C GLY A 81 5.33 1.26 -4.41
N THR A 82 5.62 2.21 -3.52
CA THR A 82 5.97 3.58 -3.92
C THR A 82 7.29 3.60 -4.70
N LEU A 83 8.29 2.83 -4.29
CA LEU A 83 9.56 2.69 -5.01
C LEU A 83 9.36 2.11 -6.41
N VAL A 84 8.53 1.08 -6.54
CA VAL A 84 8.18 0.51 -7.85
C VAL A 84 7.50 1.56 -8.74
N ASN A 85 6.54 2.32 -8.21
CA ASN A 85 5.89 3.40 -8.96
C ASN A 85 6.90 4.51 -9.35
N LEU A 86 7.86 4.81 -8.48
CA LEU A 86 8.90 5.79 -8.74
C LEU A 86 9.80 5.34 -9.91
N ILE A 87 10.21 4.07 -9.94
CA ILE A 87 10.92 3.47 -11.08
C ILE A 87 10.12 3.60 -12.37
N VAL A 88 8.81 3.30 -12.33
CA VAL A 88 7.91 3.40 -13.48
C VAL A 88 7.81 4.84 -13.98
N VAL A 89 7.69 5.81 -13.06
CA VAL A 89 7.65 7.25 -13.37
C VAL A 89 8.91 7.72 -14.10
N PHE A 90 10.09 7.25 -13.69
CA PHE A 90 11.36 7.65 -14.31
C PHE A 90 11.67 6.90 -15.61
N THR A 91 11.25 5.64 -15.70
CA THR A 91 11.53 4.78 -16.87
C THR A 91 10.58 5.06 -18.03
N ILE A 92 9.30 5.33 -17.75
CA ILE A 92 8.31 5.58 -18.80
C ILE A 92 8.34 7.05 -19.19
N LYS A 93 9.14 7.36 -20.22
CA LYS A 93 9.04 8.63 -20.95
C LYS A 93 7.77 8.62 -21.81
N LYS A 94 6.67 9.16 -21.29
CA LYS A 94 5.52 9.48 -22.16
C LYS A 94 5.95 10.57 -23.14
N LYS A 95 5.78 10.29 -24.43
CA LYS A 95 5.99 11.27 -25.50
C LYS A 95 5.11 12.49 -25.18
N SER A 96 5.74 13.66 -25.01
CA SER A 96 5.03 14.93 -24.98
C SER A 96 4.28 15.04 -26.30
N LEU A 97 2.95 15.04 -26.23
CA LEU A 97 2.08 15.45 -27.35
C LEU A 97 2.10 16.97 -27.44
#